data_AF-A0A533W8K6-F1
#
_entry.id   AF-A0A533W8K6-F1
#
_cell.length_a   1.000
_cell.length_b   1.000
_cell.length_c   1.000
_cell.angle_alpha   90.00
_cell.angle_beta   90.00
_cell.angle_gamma   90.00
#
_symmetry.space_group_name_H-M   'P 1'
#
loop_
_entity.id
_entity.type
_entity.pdbx_description
1 polymer ?
#
loop_
_entity_poly.entity_id
_entity_poly.type
_entity_poly.pdbx_seq_one_letter_code
_entity_poly.pdbx_strand_id
1 'polypeptide(L)' 'EGFSSFSWFMLPVDSSFLGVAHSHPSGNATPSEQDLLHLAGRIMVILGYPYGDSSSLRVYDSRGRELPFEVE' A
#
# COMPACT_ATOMS: atom_id res chain seq x y z
N GLU A 1 -17.50 -1.97 11.06
CA GLU A 1 -16.78 -3.17 10.59
C GLU A 1 -15.88 -2.75 9.45
N GLY A 2 -14.62 -3.16 9.39
CA GLY A 2 -13.71 -2.67 8.34
C GLY A 2 -12.27 -3.11 8.53
N PHE A 3 -12.03 -4.41 8.58
CA PHE A 3 -10.69 -4.98 8.53
C PHE A 3 -10.58 -5.84 7.28
N SER A 4 -9.62 -5.52 6.41
CA SER A 4 -9.29 -6.30 5.22
C SER A 4 -7.97 -7.01 5.48
N SER A 5 -7.91 -8.31 5.19
CA SER A 5 -6.70 -9.12 5.36
C SER A 5 -6.63 -10.24 4.33
N PHE A 6 -5.45 -10.81 4.17
CA PHE A 6 -5.19 -11.93 3.28
C PHE A 6 -4.26 -12.94 3.97
N SER A 7 -4.26 -14.20 3.49
CA SER A 7 -3.40 -15.26 4.02
C SER A 7 -2.03 -15.23 3.34
N TRP A 8 -0.96 -15.20 4.14
CA TRP A 8 0.42 -15.33 3.63
C TRP A 8 0.67 -16.65 2.90
N PHE A 9 -0.04 -17.72 3.26
CA PHE A 9 0.09 -19.04 2.62
C PHE A 9 -0.53 -19.12 1.23
N MET A 10 -1.28 -18.09 0.82
CA MET A 10 -1.90 -18.01 -0.51
C MET A 10 -1.10 -17.15 -1.49
N LEU A 11 0.02 -16.55 -1.05
CA LEU A 11 0.86 -15.77 -1.94
C LEU A 11 1.63 -16.68 -2.91
N PRO A 12 1.85 -16.24 -4.17
CA PRO A 12 2.76 -16.91 -5.09
C PRO A 12 4.16 -17.05 -4.47
N VAL A 13 4.82 -18.18 -4.72
CA VAL A 13 6.20 -18.44 -4.26
C VAL A 13 7.26 -17.77 -5.17
N ASP A 14 6.82 -17.18 -6.28
CA ASP A 14 7.69 -16.52 -7.25
C ASP A 14 7.83 -15.01 -6.97
N SER A 15 8.53 -14.30 -7.84
CA SER A 15 8.76 -12.86 -7.72
C SER A 15 7.59 -11.99 -8.22
N SER A 16 6.42 -12.57 -8.51
CA SER A 16 5.25 -11.82 -8.95
C SER A 16 4.60 -11.02 -7.82
N PHE A 17 4.80 -11.41 -6.56
CA PHE A 17 4.35 -10.63 -5.40
C PHE A 17 5.22 -9.38 -5.23
N LEU A 18 4.65 -8.22 -5.58
CA LEU A 18 5.33 -6.92 -5.45
C LEU A 18 5.10 -6.27 -4.08
N GLY A 19 3.98 -6.54 -3.42
CA GLY A 19 3.69 -6.05 -2.08
C GLY A 19 2.21 -5.84 -1.82
N VAL A 20 1.90 -4.86 -0.98
CA VAL A 20 0.54 -4.66 -0.44
C VAL A 20 -0.05 -3.32 -0.85
N ALA A 21 -1.38 -3.25 -0.93
CA ALA A 21 -2.10 -2.02 -1.17
C ALA A 21 -3.33 -1.94 -0.27
N HIS A 22 -3.59 -0.75 0.27
CA HIS A 22 -4.78 -0.48 1.07
C HIS A 22 -5.22 0.98 0.97
N SER A 23 -6.38 1.30 1.56
CA SER A 23 -6.97 2.64 1.51
C SER A 23 -7.05 3.29 2.89
N HIS A 24 -6.84 4.60 2.95
CA HIS A 24 -7.11 5.45 4.10
C HIS A 24 -8.36 6.30 3.84
N PRO A 25 -9.51 5.96 4.46
CA PRO A 25 -10.75 6.75 4.32
C PRO A 25 -10.65 8.19 4.83
N SER A 26 -9.63 8.49 5.64
CA SER A 26 -9.32 9.84 6.11
C SER A 26 -8.77 10.77 5.03
N GLY A 27 -8.32 10.22 3.89
CA GLY A 27 -7.65 10.97 2.83
C GLY A 27 -6.14 11.17 3.03
N ASN A 28 -5.62 10.93 4.24
CA ASN A 28 -4.19 11.01 4.48
C ASN A 28 -3.49 9.71 4.03
N ALA A 29 -2.84 9.73 2.86
CA ALA A 29 -2.11 8.58 2.33
C ALA A 29 -0.70 8.39 2.94
N THR A 30 -0.39 9.04 4.06
CA THR A 30 0.83 8.81 4.85
C THR A 30 0.69 7.52 5.66
N PRO A 31 1.71 6.63 5.69
CA PRO A 31 1.65 5.41 6.46
C PRO A 31 1.60 5.70 7.97
N SER A 32 0.74 4.98 8.66
CA SER A 32 0.75 4.86 10.11
C SER A 32 1.85 3.91 10.59
N GLU A 33 2.11 3.90 11.90
CA GLU A 33 3.02 2.91 12.49
C GLU A 33 2.57 1.47 12.22
N GLN A 34 1.25 1.23 12.20
CA GLN A 34 0.68 -0.07 11.91
C GLN A 34 0.97 -0.50 10.46
N ASP A 35 0.90 0.43 9.51
CA ASP A 35 1.21 0.15 8.10
C ASP A 35 2.68 -0.22 7.94
N LEU A 36 3.59 0.48 8.64
CA LEU A 36 5.02 0.18 8.62
C LEU A 36 5.34 -1.21 9.23
N LEU A 37 4.59 -1.62 10.26
CA LEU A 37 4.73 -2.95 10.86
C LEU A 37 4.19 -4.08 9.96
N HIS A 38 3.19 -3.79 9.12
CA HIS A 38 2.54 -4.76 8.23
C HIS A 38 2.99 -4.63 6.78
N LEU A 39 4.03 -3.83 6.53
CA LEU A 39 4.63 -3.71 5.22
C LEU A 39 5.14 -5.07 4.76
N ALA A 40 4.81 -5.46 3.53
CA ALA A 40 5.33 -6.66 2.91
C ALA A 40 5.60 -6.46 1.42
N GLY A 41 6.61 -7.17 0.92
CA GLY A 41 7.06 -7.06 -0.46
C GLY A 41 8.04 -5.91 -0.67
N ARG A 42 8.12 -5.46 -1.93
CA ARG A 42 9.01 -4.40 -2.40
C ARG A 42 8.37 -3.02 -2.28
N ILE A 43 7.06 -2.94 -2.43
CA ILE A 43 6.30 -1.69 -2.40
C ILE A 43 5.04 -1.82 -1.53
N MET A 44 4.63 -0.69 -0.95
CA MET A 44 3.32 -0.53 -0.32
C MET A 44 2.61 0.65 -0.98
N VAL A 45 1.33 0.46 -1.31
CA VAL A 45 0.50 1.51 -1.94
C VAL A 45 -0.61 1.91 -1.00
N ILE A 46 -0.77 3.22 -0.76
CA ILE A 46 -1.85 3.77 0.06
C ILE A 46 -2.69 4.70 -0.80
N LEU A 47 -3.99 4.43 -0.86
CA LEU A 47 -4.98 5.30 -1.51
C LEU A 47 -5.75 6.10 -0.46
N GLY A 48 -5.68 7.43 -0.50
CA GLY A 48 -6.48 8.33 0.33
C GLY A 48 -7.81 8.68 -0.35
N TYR A 49 -8.89 8.77 0.43
CA TYR A 49 -10.11 9.45 0.00
C TYR A 49 -9.79 10.88 -0.51
N PRO A 50 -10.36 11.38 -1.63
CA PRO A 50 -11.54 10.90 -2.33
C PRO A 50 -11.31 9.87 -3.45
N TYR A 51 -10.11 9.29 -3.57
CA TYR A 51 -9.78 8.28 -4.59
C TYR A 51 -9.98 8.75 -6.04
N GLY A 52 -9.90 10.06 -6.28
CA GLY A 52 -10.33 10.67 -7.54
C GLY A 52 -9.30 10.61 -8.66
N ASP A 53 -8.01 10.70 -8.33
CA ASP A 53 -6.92 10.68 -9.31
C ASP A 53 -5.60 10.20 -8.67
N SER A 54 -4.50 10.25 -9.42
CA SER A 54 -3.17 9.83 -8.95
C SER A 54 -2.68 10.62 -7.73
N SER A 55 -3.16 11.85 -7.49
CA SER A 55 -2.78 12.62 -6.30
C SER A 55 -3.31 12.00 -4.99
N SER A 56 -4.33 11.15 -5.10
CA SER A 56 -4.89 10.37 -4.00
C SER A 56 -4.06 9.12 -3.67
N LEU A 57 -3.03 8.81 -4.47
CA LEU A 57 -2.23 7.60 -4.32
C LEU A 57 -0.80 7.96 -3.90
N ARG A 58 -0.25 7.20 -2.95
CA ARG A 58 1.16 7.26 -2.56
C ARG A 58 1.76 5.87 -2.61
N VAL A 59 3.01 5.78 -3.05
CA VAL A 59 3.77 4.52 -3.11
C VAL A 59 4.96 4.65 -2.17
N TYR A 60 5.23 3.60 -1.40
CA TYR A 60 6.34 3.52 -0.45
C TYR A 60 7.19 2.30 -0.74
N ASP A 61 8.50 2.42 -0.53
CA ASP A 61 9.41 1.28 -0.54
C ASP A 61 9.32 0.45 0.75
N SER A 62 10.07 -0.64 0.81
CA SER A 62 10.09 -1.52 1.98
C SER A 62 10.65 -0.93 3.28
N ARG A 63 11.10 0.33 3.24
CA ARG A 63 11.56 1.11 4.40
C ARG A 63 10.58 2.23 4.75
N GLY A 64 9.41 2.26 4.12
CA GLY A 64 8.41 3.32 4.32
C GLY A 64 8.80 4.66 3.69
N ARG A 65 9.77 4.69 2.76
CA ARG A 65 10.17 5.92 2.06
C ARG A 65 9.30 6.08 0.83
N GLU A 66 8.77 7.28 0.62
CA GLU A 66 7.93 7.58 -0.55
C GLU A 66 8.73 7.42 -1.85
N LEU A 67 8.11 6.77 -2.84
CA LEU A 67 8.62 6.57 -4.19
C LEU A 67 7.81 7.39 -5.20
N PRO A 68 8.45 8.03 -6.18
CA PRO A 68 7.74 8.59 -7.32
C PRO A 68 7.12 7.46 -8.16
N PHE A 69 5.95 7.70 -8.75
CA PHE A 69 5.29 6.79 -9.68
C PHE A 69 4.61 7.58 -10.80
N GLU A 70 4.35 6.91 -11.92
CA GLU A 70 3.64 7.43 -13.08
C GLU A 70 2.63 6.38 -13.53
N VAL A 71 1.50 6.82 -14.07
CA VAL A 71 0.48 5.96 -14.68
C VAL A 71 0.39 6.36 -16.15
N GLU A 72 0.70 5.42 -17.04
CA GLU A 72 0.55 5.57 -18.49
C GLU A 72 -0.91 5.39 -18.95
#